data_AF-A0AAX3S3W6-F1
#
_entry.id   AF-A0AAX3S3W6-F1
#
_cell.length_a   1.000
_cell.length_b   1.000
_cell.length_c   1.000
_cell.angle_alpha   90.00
_cell.angle_beta   90.00
_cell.angle_gamma   90.00
#
_symmetry.space_group_name_H-M   'P 1'
#
loop_
_entity.id
_entity.type
_entity.pdbx_description
1 polymer ?
#
loop_
_entity_poly.entity_id
_entity_poly.type
_entity_poly.pdbx_seq_one_letter_code
_entity_poly.pdbx_strand_id
1 'polypeptide(L)' 'MMNTYDERTRLILAEIGRVTLRLLASDGVTKQGIVDKLKNDAKEEDNPARKSILDDAVNYLNSQI' A
#
# COMPACT_ATOMS: atom_id res chain seq x y z
N MET A 1 -8.23 -20.40 -13.94
CA MET A 1 -8.39 -18.93 -13.99
C MET A 1 -7.89 -18.40 -12.67
N MET A 2 -6.88 -17.53 -12.66
CA MET A 2 -6.47 -16.83 -11.43
C MET A 2 -7.56 -15.80 -11.13
N ASN A 3 -8.16 -15.86 -9.94
CA ASN A 3 -9.24 -14.96 -9.57
C ASN A 3 -8.68 -13.54 -9.52
N THR A 4 -9.26 -12.62 -10.29
CA THR A 4 -8.81 -11.22 -10.36
C THR A 4 -8.85 -10.53 -9.00
N TYR A 5 -9.72 -11.01 -8.11
CA TYR A 5 -9.79 -10.59 -6.72
C TYR A 5 -8.54 -10.98 -5.91
N ASP A 6 -8.01 -12.19 -6.12
CA ASP A 6 -6.81 -12.69 -5.44
C ASP A 6 -5.58 -11.94 -5.91
N GLU A 7 -5.50 -11.63 -7.22
CA GLU A 7 -4.40 -10.87 -7.79
C GLU A 7 -4.39 -9.41 -7.29
N ARG A 8 -5.56 -8.77 -7.21
CA ARG A 8 -5.65 -7.41 -6.66
C ARG A 8 -5.22 -7.37 -5.20
N THR A 9 -5.68 -8.33 -4.40
CA THR A 9 -5.29 -8.46 -2.99
C THR A 9 -3.77 -8.67 -2.84
N ARG A 10 -3.18 -9.52 -3.70
CA ARG A 10 -1.73 -9.75 -3.72
C ARG A 10 -0.95 -8.47 -4.00
N LEU A 11 -1.38 -7.66 -4.96
CA LEU A 11 -0.74 -6.38 -5.30
C LEU A 11 -0.86 -5.36 -4.16
N ILE A 12 -2.02 -5.29 -3.51
CA ILE A 12 -2.22 -4.45 -2.31
C ILE A 12 -1.22 -4.83 -1.21
N LEU A 13 -1.14 -6.12 -0.87
CA LEU A 13 -0.22 -6.61 0.17
C LEU A 13 1.25 -6.38 -0.21
N ALA A 14 1.60 -6.50 -1.49
CA ALA A 14 2.95 -6.22 -1.97
C ALA A 14 3.36 -4.76 -1.78
N GLU A 15 2.46 -3.80 -2.07
CA GLU A 15 2.73 -2.37 -1.86
C GLU A 15 2.87 -2.03 -0.37
N ILE A 16 2.03 -2.60 0.49
CA ILE A 16 2.14 -2.47 1.95
C ILE A 16 3.51 -3.00 2.42
N GLY A 17 3.91 -4.18 1.95
CA GLY A 17 5.20 -4.79 2.29
C GLY A 17 6.37 -3.92 1.83
N ARG A 18 6.34 -3.40 0.60
CA ARG A 18 7.36 -2.51 0.06
C ARG A 18 7.55 -1.26 0.92
N VAL A 19 6.47 -0.59 1.30
CA VAL A 19 6.53 0.62 2.13
C VAL A 19 7.02 0.29 3.54
N THR A 20 6.53 -0.81 4.12
CA THR A 20 6.96 -1.30 5.44
C THR A 20 8.48 -1.51 5.49
N LEU A 21 9.04 -2.20 4.49
CA LEU A 21 10.49 -2.43 4.39
C LEU A 21 11.29 -1.13 4.29
N ARG A 22 10.77 -0.13 3.58
CA ARG A 22 11.43 1.19 3.48
C ARG A 22 11.43 1.94 4.81
N LEU A 23 10.34 1.85 5.57
CA LEU A 23 10.21 2.52 6.87
C LEU A 23 11.02 1.83 7.98
N LEU A 24 11.25 0.52 7.89
CA LEU A 24 12.14 -0.19 8.83
C LEU A 24 13.56 0.40 8.85
N ALA A 25 14.01 0.98 7.75
CA ALA A 25 15.32 1.63 7.68
C ALA A 25 15.37 3.01 8.37
N SER A 26 14.27 3.51 8.94
CA SER A 26 14.10 4.90 9.37
C SER A 26 13.51 5.06 10.79
N ASP A 27 13.98 4.28 11.77
CA ASP A 27 13.62 4.37 13.22
C ASP A 27 12.26 3.79 13.66
N GLY A 28 11.60 3.02 12.81
CA GLY A 28 10.49 2.16 13.22
C GLY A 28 9.28 2.19 12.30
N VAL A 29 8.47 1.14 12.37
CA VAL A 29 7.27 1.00 11.54
C VAL A 29 6.04 1.17 12.40
N THR A 30 5.25 2.18 12.08
CA THR A 30 3.89 2.33 12.61
C THR A 30 2.89 2.18 11.48
N LYS A 31 1.68 1.69 11.81
CA LYS A 31 0.56 1.64 10.85
C LYS A 31 0.32 3.01 10.21
N GLN A 32 0.33 4.07 11.01
CA GLN A 32 0.13 5.44 10.54
C GLN A 32 1.24 5.88 9.57
N GLY A 33 2.51 5.58 9.88
CA GLY A 33 3.63 5.89 8.99
C GLY A 33 3.53 5.18 7.64
N ILE A 34 3.09 3.91 7.61
CA ILE A 34 2.84 3.18 6.36
C ILE A 34 1.73 3.87 5.57
N VAL A 35 0.60 4.21 6.22
CA VAL A 35 -0.53 4.88 5.58
C VAL A 35 -0.12 6.23 4.98
N ASP A 36 0.63 7.04 5.73
CA ASP A 36 1.06 8.36 5.26
C ASP A 36 2.02 8.25 4.06
N LYS A 37 2.93 7.26 4.09
CA LYS A 37 3.82 7.03 2.96
C LYS A 37 3.08 6.52 1.73
N LEU A 38 2.12 5.61 1.88
CA LEU A 38 1.28 5.14 0.76
C LEU A 38 0.46 6.29 0.16
N LYS A 39 -0.14 7.15 0.99
CA LYS A 39 -0.86 8.36 0.53
C LYS A 39 0.04 9.32 -0.24
N ASN A 40 1.27 9.52 0.21
CA ASN A 40 2.23 10.37 -0.49
C ASN A 40 2.66 9.74 -1.82
N ASP A 41 3.00 8.44 -1.84
CA ASP A 41 3.31 7.72 -3.08
C ASP A 41 2.13 7.82 -4.09
N ALA A 42 0.88 7.71 -3.64
CA ALA A 42 -0.31 7.81 -4.50
C ALA A 42 -0.54 9.21 -5.08
N LYS A 43 -0.13 10.27 -4.36
CA LYS A 43 -0.20 11.65 -4.86
C LYS A 43 0.83 11.93 -5.94
N GLU A 44 2.01 11.32 -5.83
CA GLU A 44 3.13 11.46 -6.76
C GLU A 44 3.06 10.47 -7.94
N GLU A 45 2.11 9.54 -7.92
CA GLU A 45 1.96 8.50 -8.94
C GLU A 45 1.14 8.98 -10.15
N ASP A 46 1.77 8.94 -11.33
CA ASP A 46 1.17 9.29 -12.62
C ASP A 46 0.43 8.09 -13.27
N ASN A 47 0.80 6.85 -12.94
CA ASN A 47 0.13 5.67 -13.46
C ASN A 47 -1.19 5.41 -12.72
N PRO A 48 -2.36 5.53 -13.38
CA PRO A 48 -3.66 5.42 -12.71
C PRO A 48 -3.94 4.04 -12.13
N ALA A 49 -3.41 2.97 -12.74
CA ALA A 49 -3.58 1.61 -12.22
C ALA A 49 -2.77 1.41 -10.93
N ARG A 50 -1.53 1.91 -10.90
CA ARG A 50 -0.70 1.84 -9.69
C ARG A 50 -1.25 2.72 -8.58
N LYS A 51 -1.70 3.93 -8.90
CA LYS A 51 -2.36 4.84 -7.96
C LYS A 51 -3.57 4.18 -7.29
N SER A 52 -4.43 3.52 -8.07
CA SER A 52 -5.58 2.79 -7.53
C SER A 52 -5.19 1.67 -6.56
N ILE A 53 -4.06 0.98 -6.78
CA ILE A 53 -3.56 -0.05 -5.84
C ILE A 53 -3.06 0.59 -4.55
N LEU A 54 -2.38 1.74 -4.62
CA LEU A 54 -1.90 2.47 -3.44
C LEU A 54 -3.06 2.99 -2.59
N ASP A 55 -4.11 3.53 -3.23
CA ASP A 55 -5.33 3.97 -2.56
C ASP A 55 -6.06 2.80 -1.88
N ASP A 56 -6.15 1.65 -2.57
CA ASP A 56 -6.71 0.42 -1.98
C ASP A 56 -5.88 -0.10 -0.80
N ALA A 57 -4.56 0.02 -0.86
CA ALA A 57 -3.68 -0.36 0.25
C ALA A 57 -3.91 0.51 1.49
N VAL A 58 -4.16 1.81 1.31
CA VAL A 58 -4.57 2.71 2.39
C VAL A 58 -5.92 2.27 2.97
N ASN A 59 -6.91 1.99 2.13
CA ASN A 59 -8.23 1.54 2.57
C ASN A 59 -8.16 0.21 3.31
N TYR A 60 -7.40 -0.75 2.79
CA TYR A 60 -7.17 -2.04 3.41
C TYR A 60 -6.60 -1.86 4.82
N LEU A 61 -5.50 -1.13 4.99
CA LEU A 61 -4.90 -0.89 6.31
C LEU A 61 -5.87 -0.19 7.26
N ASN A 62 -6.62 0.81 6.80
CA ASN A 62 -7.59 1.52 7.63
C ASN A 62 -8.76 0.63 8.08
N SER A 63 -9.12 -0.40 7.30
CA SER A 63 -10.17 -1.35 7.65
C SER A 63 -9.76 -2.40 8.70
N GLN A 64 -8.45 -2.61 8.89
CA GLN A 64 -7.95 -3.53 9.92
C GLN A 64 -7.88 -2.78 11.27
N ILE A 65 -8.78 -3.12 12.21
CA ILE A 65 -8.78 -2.59 13.59
C ILE A 65 -7.81 -3.39 14.44
#